data_AF-A0A8D0E6E3-F1
#
_entry.id   AF-A0A8D0E6E3-F1
#
_cell.length_a   1.000
_cell.length_b   1.000
_cell.length_c   1.000
_cell.angle_alpha   90.00
_cell.angle_beta   90.00
_cell.angle_gamma   90.00
#
_symmetry.space_group_name_H-M   'P 1'
#
loop_
_entity.id
_entity.type
_entity.pdbx_description
1 polymer ?
#
loop_
_entity_poly.entity_id
_entity_poly.type
_entity_poly.pdbx_seq_one_letter_code
_entity_poly.pdbx_strand_id
1 'polypeptide(L)'
;MRSRRNGTLESSKSIYSSISRSTDLSCSESDLVHFIQDNFKKRECVFFTKDAKSIDDICKCGYLKSQHIEGTQINNQEKWNYKKHTKEHPTDAFGDIEFEHLGKTGRYIRLSCDTDTETIYDLMTQHWHLKTPNLIISVTGGAKNFALKPCMRKIVSRLIYIAQSKGAWIFTGGTHYGLMKYIGEVVRDNTISRSAEENVVAIGIAAWGMISNRESLIRNCDAEVLKAVCLLESI
;
A
#
# COMPACT_ATOMS: atom_id res chain seq x y z
N MET A 1 41.63 73.48 3.26
CA MET A 1 42.37 73.31 4.53
C MET A 1 41.75 72.15 5.32
N ARG A 2 42.57 71.18 5.76
CA ARG A 2 42.28 69.89 6.44
C ARG A 2 41.64 68.81 5.52
N SER A 3 42.38 67.90 4.87
CA SER A 3 43.18 66.73 5.36
C SER A 3 42.26 65.66 5.99
N ARG A 4 42.12 64.41 5.51
CA ARG A 4 43.08 63.28 5.41
C ARG A 4 42.37 62.11 4.68
N ARG A 5 43.00 61.51 3.65
CA ARG A 5 43.62 60.15 3.58
C ARG A 5 42.70 58.93 3.39
N ASN A 6 43.03 58.21 2.31
CA ASN A 6 42.65 56.83 1.93
C ASN A 6 42.87 55.78 3.02
N GLY A 7 42.12 54.68 2.90
CA GLY A 7 42.44 53.37 3.49
C GLY A 7 41.72 52.24 2.74
N THR A 8 42.44 51.57 1.84
CA THR A 8 42.18 50.17 1.43
C THR A 8 42.63 49.24 2.55
N LEU A 9 41.82 48.25 2.94
CA LEU A 9 42.32 47.08 3.67
C LEU A 9 41.47 45.83 3.39
N GLU A 10 42.20 44.75 3.19
CA GLU A 10 41.80 43.40 2.80
C GLU A 10 41.06 42.61 3.89
N SER A 11 40.40 41.54 3.43
CA SER A 11 40.37 40.18 4.00
C SER A 11 40.11 40.01 5.49
N SER A 12 38.97 39.41 5.81
CA SER A 12 38.85 38.52 6.97
C SER A 12 37.97 37.32 6.59
N LYS A 13 38.67 36.20 6.34
CA LYS A 13 38.11 34.85 6.28
C LYS A 13 37.39 34.55 7.60
N SER A 14 36.10 34.25 7.54
CA SER A 14 35.42 33.51 8.61
C SER A 14 35.09 32.13 8.08
N ILE A 15 35.89 31.18 8.55
CA ILE A 15 35.71 29.74 8.42
C ILE A 15 34.50 29.36 9.26
N TYR A 16 33.38 29.01 8.62
CA TYR A 16 32.42 28.09 9.19
C TYR A 16 32.01 27.11 8.10
N SER A 17 32.81 26.05 8.01
CA SER A 17 32.45 24.81 7.36
C SER A 17 31.38 24.11 8.20
N SER A 18 30.13 24.15 7.74
CA SER A 18 29.12 23.19 8.18
C SER A 18 28.90 22.22 7.04
N ILE A 19 29.75 21.20 7.01
CA ILE A 19 29.47 19.94 6.32
C ILE A 19 28.25 19.35 7.01
N SER A 20 27.07 19.56 6.42
CA SER A 20 25.88 18.80 6.77
C SER A 20 26.09 17.41 6.19
N ARG A 21 26.48 16.49 7.07
CA ARG A 21 26.66 15.07 6.79
C ARG A 21 25.38 14.49 6.21
N SER A 22 25.50 14.06 4.96
CA SER A 22 24.64 13.10 4.29
C SER A 22 24.67 11.77 5.06
N THR A 23 23.70 11.53 5.95
CA THR A 23 23.59 10.21 6.65
C THR A 23 22.21 9.84 7.25
N ASP A 24 21.10 10.50 6.93
CA ASP A 24 19.79 10.21 7.59
C ASP A 24 18.64 9.78 6.65
N LEU A 25 18.93 9.16 5.50
CA LEU A 25 17.87 8.59 4.62
C LEU A 25 17.92 7.06 4.50
N SER A 26 19.08 6.43 4.72
CA SER A 26 19.22 4.97 4.59
C SER A 26 18.82 4.19 5.85
N CYS A 27 18.79 4.83 7.03
CA CYS A 27 18.42 4.17 8.28
C CYS A 27 16.91 3.88 8.35
N SER A 28 16.07 4.80 7.88
CA SER A 28 14.60 4.68 7.99
C SER A 28 13.99 3.56 7.16
N GLU A 29 14.55 3.26 5.98
CA GLU A 29 14.02 2.24 5.09
C GLU A 29 14.45 0.83 5.51
N SER A 30 15.71 0.67 5.94
CA SER A 30 16.21 -0.59 6.49
C SER A 30 15.46 -0.99 7.76
N ASP A 31 15.20 -0.02 8.66
CA ASP A 31 14.46 -0.26 9.90
C ASP A 31 13.01 -0.68 9.61
N LEU A 32 12.37 -0.08 8.61
CA LEU A 32 11.03 -0.47 8.14
C LEU A 32 11.01 -1.89 7.59
N VAL A 33 11.98 -2.26 6.75
CA VAL A 33 12.09 -3.60 6.16
C VAL A 33 12.23 -4.65 7.26
N HIS A 34 13.11 -4.41 8.24
CA HIS A 34 13.32 -5.32 9.36
C HIS A 34 12.06 -5.46 10.22
N PHE A 35 11.43 -4.34 10.58
CA PHE A 35 10.17 -4.35 11.31
C PHE A 35 9.09 -5.16 10.57
N ILE A 36 8.98 -4.98 9.25
CA ILE A 36 7.98 -5.70 8.46
C ILE A 36 8.24 -7.21 8.46
N GLN A 37 9.49 -7.62 8.24
CA GLN A 37 9.87 -9.02 8.17
C GLN A 37 9.68 -9.76 9.50
N ASP A 38 9.89 -9.07 10.63
CA ASP A 38 9.73 -9.65 11.96
C ASP A 38 8.27 -9.78 12.40
N ASN A 39 7.43 -8.81 12.02
CA ASN A 39 6.09 -8.66 12.58
C ASN A 39 4.97 -9.12 11.62
N PHE A 40 5.21 -9.12 10.31
CA PHE A 40 4.18 -9.45 9.33
C PHE A 40 4.46 -10.74 8.58
N LYS A 41 3.39 -11.52 8.43
CA LYS A 41 3.40 -12.82 7.78
C LYS A 41 2.44 -12.84 6.61
N LYS A 42 2.65 -13.79 5.71
CA LYS A 42 1.70 -14.22 4.67
C LYS A 42 1.32 -15.68 4.89
N ARG A 43 0.19 -16.10 4.32
CA ARG A 43 -0.21 -17.51 4.26
C ARG A 43 -0.08 -18.08 2.85
N GLU A 44 0.40 -19.31 2.78
CA GLU A 44 0.52 -20.08 1.54
C GLU A 44 -0.05 -21.48 1.72
N CYS A 45 -0.72 -21.98 0.69
CA CYS A 45 -1.38 -23.28 0.73
C CYS A 45 -0.34 -24.39 0.50
N VAL A 46 -0.09 -25.19 1.52
CA VAL A 46 0.93 -26.25 1.52
C VAL A 46 0.35 -27.65 1.30
N PHE A 47 -0.99 -27.73 1.22
CA PHE A 47 -1.72 -28.93 0.83
C PHE A 47 -2.58 -28.65 -0.40
N PHE A 48 -2.48 -29.52 -1.39
CA PHE A 48 -3.36 -29.53 -2.55
C PHE A 48 -4.59 -30.38 -2.25
N THR A 49 -5.76 -29.75 -2.20
CA THR A 49 -7.04 -30.43 -2.05
C THR A 49 -7.87 -30.15 -3.29
N LYS A 50 -8.05 -31.16 -4.17
CA LYS A 50 -8.75 -30.98 -5.44
C LYS A 50 -10.19 -30.54 -5.22
N ASP A 51 -10.65 -29.55 -5.99
CA ASP A 51 -12.06 -29.24 -6.06
C ASP A 51 -12.80 -30.27 -6.92
N ALA A 52 -13.65 -31.09 -6.30
CA ALA A 52 -14.50 -32.05 -7.01
C ALA A 52 -15.44 -31.40 -8.05
N LYS A 53 -15.69 -30.09 -7.96
CA LYS A 53 -16.54 -29.35 -8.90
C LYS A 53 -15.76 -28.76 -10.08
N SER A 54 -14.44 -28.68 -10.01
CA SER A 54 -13.62 -28.16 -11.10
C SER A 54 -13.18 -29.28 -12.04
N ILE A 55 -13.25 -29.03 -13.34
CA ILE A 55 -12.70 -29.93 -14.36
C ILE A 55 -11.17 -29.85 -14.32
N ASP A 56 -10.64 -28.65 -14.13
CA ASP A 56 -9.22 -28.39 -13.98
C ASP A 56 -8.70 -28.84 -12.61
N ASP A 57 -7.39 -29.09 -12.52
CA ASP A 57 -6.67 -29.38 -11.26
C ASP A 57 -6.55 -28.12 -10.37
N ILE A 58 -7.69 -27.57 -10.01
CA ILE A 58 -7.84 -26.42 -9.12
C ILE A 58 -7.97 -26.94 -7.68
N CYS A 59 -7.18 -26.34 -6.80
CA CYS A 59 -7.25 -26.58 -5.37
C CYS A 59 -8.43 -25.81 -4.76
N LYS A 60 -8.96 -26.28 -3.64
CA LYS A 60 -9.96 -25.57 -2.82
C LYS A 60 -9.51 -24.18 -2.34
N CYS A 61 -8.23 -23.86 -2.38
CA CYS A 61 -7.72 -22.51 -2.13
C CYS A 61 -7.92 -21.55 -3.32
N GLY A 62 -8.34 -22.05 -4.48
CA GLY A 62 -8.58 -21.29 -5.71
C GLY A 62 -7.40 -21.26 -6.68
N TYR A 63 -6.23 -21.81 -6.31
CA TYR A 63 -5.04 -21.87 -7.16
C TYR A 63 -4.95 -23.19 -7.93
N LEU A 64 -4.32 -23.16 -9.10
CA LEU A 64 -3.99 -24.36 -9.86
C LEU A 64 -2.91 -25.18 -9.14
N LYS A 65 -2.89 -26.50 -9.35
CA LYS A 65 -1.85 -27.38 -8.81
C LYS A 65 -0.42 -26.91 -9.15
N SER A 66 -0.22 -26.35 -10.34
CA SER A 66 1.08 -25.81 -10.79
C SER A 66 1.50 -24.52 -10.07
N GLN A 67 0.58 -23.83 -9.40
CA GLN A 67 0.84 -22.58 -8.67
C GLN A 67 1.11 -22.82 -7.17
N HIS A 68 1.10 -24.07 -6.73
CA HIS A 68 1.48 -24.43 -5.38
C HIS A 68 3.00 -24.53 -5.25
N ILE A 69 3.52 -24.29 -4.05
CA ILE A 69 4.94 -24.44 -3.74
C ILE A 69 5.39 -25.89 -3.97
N GLU A 70 6.65 -26.06 -4.36
CA GLU A 70 7.26 -27.38 -4.52
C GLU A 70 7.20 -28.16 -3.19
N GLY A 71 6.90 -29.46 -3.27
CA GLY A 71 6.72 -30.31 -2.09
C GLY A 71 5.32 -30.25 -1.44
N THR A 72 4.36 -29.56 -2.05
CA THR A 72 2.95 -29.56 -1.60
C THR A 72 2.40 -30.97 -1.54
N GLN A 73 1.87 -31.35 -0.37
CA GLN A 73 1.26 -32.66 -0.17
C GLN A 73 -0.15 -32.71 -0.77
N ILE A 74 -0.55 -33.87 -1.31
CA ILE A 74 -1.90 -34.07 -1.83
C ILE A 74 -2.81 -34.55 -0.71
N ASN A 75 -3.84 -33.78 -0.38
CA ASN A 75 -4.89 -34.19 0.55
C ASN A 75 -6.20 -34.44 -0.20
N ASN A 76 -6.62 -35.72 -0.23
CA ASN A 76 -7.84 -36.17 -0.89
C ASN A 76 -8.97 -36.52 0.09
N GLN A 77 -8.73 -36.48 1.40
CA GLN A 77 -9.63 -37.05 2.41
C GLN A 77 -10.28 -36.00 3.31
N GLU A 78 -9.53 -34.97 3.73
CA GLU A 78 -10.09 -33.95 4.64
C GLU A 78 -10.72 -32.77 3.90
N LYS A 79 -11.77 -32.20 4.51
CA LYS A 79 -12.35 -30.92 4.07
C LYS A 79 -11.31 -29.81 4.23
N TRP A 80 -11.07 -29.07 3.15
CA TRP A 80 -10.13 -27.95 3.15
C TRP A 80 -10.49 -26.90 4.21
N ASN A 81 -9.47 -26.43 4.90
CA ASN A 81 -9.53 -25.44 5.99
C ASN A 81 -8.22 -24.66 6.01
N TYR A 82 -8.29 -23.33 5.96
CA TYR A 82 -7.10 -22.49 5.88
C TYR A 82 -6.12 -22.73 7.04
N LYS A 83 -6.59 -22.97 8.27
CA LYS A 83 -5.72 -23.18 9.44
C LYS A 83 -4.88 -24.46 9.34
N LYS A 84 -5.42 -25.51 8.73
CA LYS A 84 -4.73 -26.81 8.57
C LYS A 84 -3.93 -26.90 7.27
N HIS A 85 -4.45 -26.31 6.20
CA HIS A 85 -3.95 -26.53 4.84
C HIS A 85 -3.04 -25.40 4.34
N THR A 86 -2.90 -24.33 5.12
CA THR A 86 -1.96 -23.24 4.85
C THR A 86 -0.93 -23.11 5.96
N LYS A 87 0.24 -22.61 5.61
CA LYS A 87 1.32 -22.30 6.56
C LYS A 87 1.64 -20.81 6.49
N GLU A 88 2.04 -20.24 7.62
CA GLU A 88 2.54 -18.88 7.67
C GLU A 88 4.02 -18.82 7.34
N HIS A 89 4.39 -17.79 6.57
CA HIS A 89 5.75 -17.44 6.20
C HIS A 89 5.93 -15.93 6.40
N PRO A 90 7.15 -15.41 6.61
CA PRO A 90 7.41 -13.97 6.59
C PRO A 90 6.87 -13.36 5.30
N THR A 91 6.31 -12.15 5.38
CA THR A 91 5.79 -11.48 4.18
C THR A 91 6.93 -11.04 3.27
N ASP A 92 6.76 -11.28 1.97
CA ASP A 92 7.70 -10.94 0.90
C ASP A 92 7.13 -9.91 -0.08
N ALA A 93 5.92 -9.43 0.17
CA ALA A 93 5.24 -8.48 -0.71
C ALA A 93 4.84 -7.24 0.08
N PHE A 94 5.68 -6.21 0.01
CA PHE A 94 5.47 -4.91 0.62
C PHE A 94 6.36 -3.86 -0.04
N GLY A 95 6.03 -2.59 0.11
CA GLY A 95 6.84 -1.48 -0.39
C GLY A 95 5.98 -0.36 -0.96
N ASP A 96 6.61 0.43 -1.81
CA ASP A 96 5.93 1.50 -2.56
C ASP A 96 5.51 0.98 -3.94
N ILE A 97 4.32 1.38 -4.38
CA ILE A 97 3.78 1.15 -5.71
C ILE A 97 3.65 2.50 -6.43
N GLU A 98 4.24 2.62 -7.61
CA GLU A 98 4.04 3.75 -8.50
C GLU A 98 2.90 3.46 -9.47
N PHE A 99 1.91 4.35 -9.53
CA PHE A 99 0.86 4.27 -10.54
C PHE A 99 1.31 4.99 -11.81
N GLU A 100 1.54 4.21 -12.88
CA GLU A 100 1.91 4.75 -14.19
C GLU A 100 0.92 5.84 -14.62
N HIS A 101 1.43 6.94 -15.19
CA HIS A 101 0.68 8.12 -15.66
C HIS A 101 0.07 9.04 -14.58
N LEU A 102 0.12 8.68 -13.29
CA LEU A 102 -0.41 9.51 -12.22
C LEU A 102 0.67 10.25 -11.42
N GLY A 103 1.94 9.80 -11.49
CA GLY A 103 3.04 10.37 -10.71
C GLY A 103 2.82 10.28 -9.20
N LYS A 104 1.97 9.33 -8.77
CA LYS A 104 1.64 9.09 -7.37
C LYS A 104 2.18 7.74 -6.92
N THR A 105 2.73 7.75 -5.73
CA THR A 105 3.17 6.56 -5.00
C THR A 105 2.14 6.20 -3.94
N GLY A 106 1.85 4.92 -3.80
CA GLY A 106 1.10 4.34 -2.69
C GLY A 106 1.97 3.36 -1.91
N ARG A 107 1.66 3.11 -0.65
CA ARG A 107 2.29 2.04 0.14
C ARG A 107 1.42 0.80 0.16
N TYR A 108 2.03 -0.37 0.10
CA TYR A 108 1.32 -1.64 0.19
C TYR A 108 2.05 -2.66 1.06
N ILE A 109 1.28 -3.61 1.61
CA ILE A 109 1.78 -4.78 2.34
C ILE A 109 0.79 -5.93 2.18
N ARG A 110 1.30 -7.14 1.94
CA ARG A 110 0.54 -8.39 1.99
C ARG A 110 0.51 -8.90 3.43
N LEU A 111 -0.69 -9.19 3.93
CA LEU A 111 -0.93 -9.61 5.31
C LEU A 111 -1.51 -11.03 5.36
N SER A 112 -1.22 -11.74 6.46
CA SER A 112 -1.95 -12.95 6.88
C SER A 112 -3.31 -12.53 7.43
N CYS A 113 -4.32 -13.40 7.27
CA CYS A 113 -5.63 -13.17 7.86
C CYS A 113 -5.63 -13.15 9.40
N ASP A 114 -4.56 -13.67 10.02
CA ASP A 114 -4.38 -13.74 11.47
C ASP A 114 -3.43 -12.66 12.01
N THR A 115 -3.07 -11.65 11.20
CA THR A 115 -2.21 -10.54 11.64
C THR A 115 -2.95 -9.71 12.69
N ASP A 116 -2.25 -9.37 13.77
CA ASP A 116 -2.81 -8.54 14.84
C ASP A 116 -3.09 -7.10 14.38
N THR A 117 -4.22 -6.55 14.81
CA THR A 117 -4.67 -5.22 14.38
C THR A 117 -3.86 -4.08 14.98
N GLU A 118 -3.29 -4.24 16.18
CA GLU A 118 -2.44 -3.24 16.82
C GLU A 118 -1.14 -3.10 16.01
N THR A 119 -0.55 -4.21 15.59
CA THR A 119 0.64 -4.21 14.73
C THR A 119 0.38 -3.51 13.38
N ILE A 120 -0.79 -3.72 12.76
CA ILE A 120 -1.18 -3.01 11.53
C ILE A 120 -1.32 -1.50 11.79
N TYR A 121 -1.89 -1.12 12.93
CA TYR A 121 -2.04 0.28 13.33
C TYR A 121 -0.68 0.96 13.59
N ASP A 122 0.25 0.26 14.24
CA ASP A 122 1.61 0.73 14.47
C ASP A 122 2.37 0.93 13.15
N LEU A 123 2.24 -0.01 12.20
CA LEU A 123 2.77 0.16 10.85
C LEU A 123 2.22 1.44 10.20
N MET A 124 0.90 1.64 10.23
CA MET A 124 0.27 2.80 9.60
C MET A 124 0.70 4.14 10.23
N THR A 125 0.84 4.19 11.56
CA THR A 125 1.08 5.45 12.28
C THR A 125 2.56 5.72 12.55
N GLN A 126 3.32 4.74 13.01
CA GLN A 126 4.72 4.89 13.39
C GLN A 126 5.65 4.83 12.18
N HIS A 127 5.39 3.90 11.26
CA HIS A 127 6.28 3.63 10.13
C HIS A 127 5.83 4.31 8.84
N TRP A 128 4.52 4.36 8.59
CA TRP A 128 3.98 5.06 7.43
C TRP A 128 3.65 6.53 7.70
N HIS A 129 3.77 6.97 8.96
CA HIS A 129 3.54 8.35 9.39
C HIS A 129 2.14 8.89 9.03
N LEU A 130 1.13 8.01 8.98
CA LEU A 130 -0.25 8.43 8.82
C LEU A 130 -0.72 9.07 10.13
N LYS A 131 -1.25 10.29 10.02
CA LYS A 131 -1.88 10.95 11.17
C LYS A 131 -3.07 10.12 11.66
N THR A 132 -3.12 9.89 12.97
CA THR A 132 -4.26 9.23 13.63
C THR A 132 -5.58 9.90 13.25
N PRO A 133 -6.58 9.13 12.80
CA PRO A 133 -7.84 9.70 12.36
C PRO A 133 -8.72 10.03 13.55
N ASN A 134 -9.50 11.11 13.44
CA ASN A 134 -10.59 11.39 14.39
C ASN A 134 -11.90 10.68 14.00
N LEU A 135 -11.94 10.09 12.80
CA LEU A 135 -13.11 9.43 12.22
C LEU A 135 -12.66 8.38 11.20
N ILE A 136 -13.31 7.22 11.20
CA ILE A 136 -13.12 6.19 10.18
C ILE A 136 -14.42 6.05 9.38
N ILE A 137 -14.30 6.08 8.05
CA ILE A 137 -15.40 5.92 7.12
C ILE A 137 -15.14 4.65 6.31
N SER A 138 -15.98 3.62 6.49
CA SER A 138 -15.91 2.41 5.67
C SER A 138 -16.91 2.52 4.52
N VAL A 139 -16.43 2.39 3.28
CA VAL A 139 -17.25 2.40 2.08
C VAL A 139 -17.14 1.05 1.38
N THR A 140 -18.25 0.34 1.36
CA THR A 140 -18.40 -0.97 0.71
C THR A 140 -19.43 -0.89 -0.42
N GLY A 141 -19.33 -1.79 -1.38
CA GLY A 141 -20.23 -1.84 -2.54
C GLY A 141 -20.15 -3.18 -3.25
N GLY A 142 -21.09 -3.41 -4.17
CA GLY A 142 -21.09 -4.61 -5.00
C GLY A 142 -19.92 -4.60 -6.00
N ALA A 143 -19.31 -5.78 -6.21
CA ALA A 143 -18.24 -5.98 -7.19
C ALA A 143 -18.72 -6.03 -8.66
N LYS A 144 -20.03 -5.86 -8.91
CA LYS A 144 -20.55 -5.72 -10.28
C LYS A 144 -20.23 -4.33 -10.80
N ASN A 145 -19.68 -4.23 -12.00
CA ASN A 145 -19.51 -2.94 -12.66
C ASN A 145 -20.86 -2.38 -13.06
N PHE A 146 -21.14 -1.15 -12.63
CA PHE A 146 -22.31 -0.38 -13.02
C PHE A 146 -21.90 1.05 -13.32
N ALA A 147 -22.60 1.69 -14.25
CA ALA A 147 -22.47 3.12 -14.48
C ALA A 147 -23.10 3.85 -13.27
N LEU A 148 -22.31 4.61 -12.51
CA LEU A 148 -22.86 5.45 -11.46
C LEU A 148 -23.75 6.51 -12.10
N LYS A 149 -24.98 6.64 -11.58
CA LYS A 149 -25.83 7.79 -11.90
C LYS A 149 -25.12 9.09 -11.46
N PRO A 150 -25.24 10.21 -12.19
CA PRO A 150 -24.59 11.48 -11.84
C PRO A 150 -24.84 11.96 -10.40
N CYS A 151 -26.02 11.66 -9.83
CA CYS A 151 -26.34 11.96 -8.44
C CYS A 151 -25.38 11.29 -7.44
N MET A 152 -24.99 10.03 -7.69
CA MET A 152 -24.09 9.30 -6.80
C MET A 152 -22.67 9.86 -6.82
N ARG A 153 -22.17 10.30 -7.98
CA ARG A 153 -20.84 10.95 -8.09
C ARG A 153 -20.78 12.20 -7.20
N LYS A 154 -21.87 12.99 -7.14
CA LYS A 154 -21.97 14.15 -6.25
C LYS A 154 -21.92 13.76 -4.77
N ILE A 155 -22.59 12.68 -4.38
CA ILE A 155 -22.56 12.18 -3.00
C ILE A 155 -21.16 11.72 -2.61
N VAL A 156 -20.50 10.94 -3.47
CA VAL A 156 -19.11 10.48 -3.23
C VAL A 156 -18.18 11.68 -3.13
N SER A 157 -18.29 12.66 -4.03
CA SER A 157 -17.50 13.91 -3.97
C SER A 157 -17.67 14.65 -2.64
N ARG A 158 -18.91 14.76 -2.16
CA ARG A 158 -19.20 15.40 -0.86
C ARG A 158 -18.66 14.60 0.32
N LEU A 159 -18.70 13.27 0.23
CA LEU A 159 -18.12 12.39 1.25
C LEU A 159 -16.61 12.58 1.36
N ILE A 160 -15.90 12.57 0.23
CA ILE A 160 -14.44 12.78 0.19
C ILE A 160 -14.09 14.15 0.77
N TYR A 161 -14.84 15.19 0.41
CA TYR A 161 -14.65 16.54 0.97
C TYR A 161 -14.82 16.57 2.50
N ILE A 162 -15.85 15.92 3.05
CA ILE A 162 -16.06 15.85 4.51
C ILE A 162 -14.92 15.09 5.17
N ALA A 163 -14.55 13.92 4.62
CA ALA A 163 -13.47 13.11 5.14
C ALA A 163 -12.15 13.90 5.22
N GLN A 164 -11.83 14.63 4.16
CA GLN A 164 -10.70 15.52 4.10
C GLN A 164 -10.75 16.59 5.21
N SER A 165 -11.87 17.30 5.33
CA SER A 165 -12.04 18.37 6.33
C SER A 165 -11.92 17.91 7.79
N LYS A 166 -12.20 16.62 8.05
CA LYS A 166 -12.17 16.03 9.39
C LYS A 166 -10.89 15.26 9.69
N GLY A 167 -9.99 15.12 8.71
CA GLY A 167 -8.84 14.21 8.82
C GLY A 167 -9.28 12.77 9.05
N ALA A 168 -10.32 12.33 8.34
CA ALA A 168 -10.87 10.98 8.44
C ALA A 168 -10.09 10.01 7.54
N TRP A 169 -9.99 8.75 7.99
CA TRP A 169 -9.52 7.65 7.12
C TRP A 169 -10.70 7.04 6.38
N ILE A 170 -10.50 6.77 5.09
CA ILE A 170 -11.49 6.10 4.24
C ILE A 170 -11.00 4.68 3.98
N PHE A 171 -11.77 3.69 4.43
CA PHE A 171 -11.54 2.29 4.12
C PHE A 171 -12.43 1.85 2.96
N THR A 172 -11.85 1.15 1.99
CA THR A 172 -12.57 0.64 0.82
C THR A 172 -12.01 -0.71 0.35
N GLY A 173 -12.71 -1.38 -0.57
CA GLY A 173 -12.36 -2.71 -1.06
C GLY A 173 -11.13 -2.78 -1.98
N GLY A 174 -10.38 -1.68 -2.17
CA GLY A 174 -9.07 -1.65 -2.82
C GLY A 174 -8.99 -2.21 -4.25
N THR A 175 -10.12 -2.30 -4.95
CA THR A 175 -10.22 -2.88 -6.29
C THR A 175 -10.88 -1.90 -7.26
N HIS A 176 -10.49 -1.96 -8.53
CA HIS A 176 -11.02 -1.08 -9.59
C HIS A 176 -12.35 -1.61 -10.16
N TYR A 177 -13.30 -1.95 -9.29
CA TYR A 177 -14.63 -2.46 -9.66
C TYR A 177 -15.74 -1.75 -8.89
N GLY A 178 -16.91 -1.63 -9.53
CA GLY A 178 -18.11 -1.09 -8.88
C GLY A 178 -17.91 0.30 -8.27
N LEU A 179 -18.36 0.49 -7.03
CA LEU A 179 -18.28 1.78 -6.32
C LEU A 179 -16.84 2.21 -6.01
N MET A 180 -15.95 1.25 -5.75
CA MET A 180 -14.57 1.49 -5.32
C MET A 180 -13.76 2.23 -6.39
N LYS A 181 -13.98 1.89 -7.67
CA LYS A 181 -13.43 2.64 -8.81
C LYS A 181 -13.73 4.13 -8.72
N TYR A 182 -14.99 4.48 -8.46
CA TYR A 182 -15.40 5.89 -8.44
C TYR A 182 -14.94 6.63 -7.20
N ILE A 183 -14.75 5.94 -6.07
CA ILE A 183 -14.11 6.52 -4.89
C ILE A 183 -12.68 6.93 -5.24
N GLY A 184 -11.91 6.04 -5.87
CA GLY A 184 -10.56 6.33 -6.34
C GLY A 184 -10.53 7.49 -7.35
N GLU A 185 -11.42 7.50 -8.35
CA GLU A 185 -11.53 8.64 -9.29
C GLU A 185 -11.73 9.98 -8.55
N VAL A 186 -12.63 10.03 -7.57
CA VAL A 186 -12.93 11.26 -6.84
C VAL A 186 -11.80 11.66 -5.87
N VAL A 187 -11.18 10.69 -5.20
CA VAL A 187 -10.00 10.93 -4.33
C VAL A 187 -8.89 11.55 -5.17
N ARG A 188 -8.58 10.94 -6.32
CA ARG A 188 -7.63 11.48 -7.29
C ARG A 188 -7.97 12.92 -7.70
N ASP A 189 -9.19 13.19 -8.17
CA ASP A 189 -9.58 14.53 -8.64
C ASP A 189 -9.44 15.62 -7.55
N ASN A 190 -9.75 15.27 -6.30
CA ASN A 190 -9.59 16.19 -5.15
C ASN A 190 -8.12 16.48 -4.83
N THR A 191 -7.25 15.47 -4.95
CA THR A 191 -5.82 15.61 -4.64
C THR A 191 -5.03 16.39 -5.71
N ILE A 192 -5.49 16.43 -6.97
CA ILE A 192 -4.89 17.26 -8.03
C ILE A 192 -5.19 18.75 -7.77
N SER A 193 -6.31 19.04 -7.13
CA SER A 193 -6.84 20.39 -6.99
C SER A 193 -6.36 21.12 -5.72
N ARG A 194 -5.62 20.47 -4.83
CA ARG A 194 -5.30 20.99 -3.47
C ARG A 194 -3.86 20.69 -3.04
N SER A 195 -3.41 21.40 -2.01
CA SER A 195 -2.08 21.23 -1.41
C SER A 195 -1.90 19.84 -0.78
N ALA A 196 -0.66 19.31 -0.81
CA ALA A 196 -0.35 17.95 -0.37
C ALA A 196 -0.64 17.67 1.12
N GLU A 197 -0.61 18.71 1.97
CA GLU A 197 -0.86 18.62 3.41
C GLU A 197 -2.33 18.35 3.75
N GLU A 198 -3.24 18.57 2.79
CA GLU A 198 -4.67 18.37 2.99
C GLU A 198 -5.15 17.05 2.38
N ASN A 199 -4.28 16.15 1.92
CA ASN A 199 -4.71 14.94 1.24
C ASN A 199 -5.52 14.00 2.16
N VAL A 200 -6.60 13.45 1.61
CA VAL A 200 -7.40 12.42 2.28
C VAL A 200 -6.60 11.11 2.35
N VAL A 201 -6.68 10.42 3.49
CA VAL A 201 -6.07 9.09 3.65
C VAL A 201 -7.09 8.03 3.21
N ALA A 202 -6.82 7.37 2.09
CA ALA A 202 -7.62 6.27 1.57
C ALA A 202 -6.86 4.95 1.68
N ILE A 203 -7.48 3.95 2.29
CA ILE A 203 -6.91 2.62 2.56
C ILE A 203 -7.74 1.58 1.81
N GLY A 204 -7.11 0.89 0.87
CA GLY A 204 -7.71 -0.18 0.09
C GLY A 204 -7.39 -1.56 0.66
N ILE A 205 -8.41 -2.36 0.98
CA ILE A 205 -8.26 -3.74 1.43
C ILE A 205 -8.76 -4.67 0.32
N ALA A 206 -7.83 -5.39 -0.31
CA ALA A 206 -8.13 -6.34 -1.37
C ALA A 206 -7.58 -7.73 -1.05
N ALA A 207 -8.31 -8.77 -1.46
CA ALA A 207 -7.83 -10.14 -1.36
C ALA A 207 -6.67 -10.37 -2.34
N TRP A 208 -5.54 -10.88 -1.86
CA TRP A 208 -4.33 -11.11 -2.65
C TRP A 208 -4.58 -11.91 -3.94
N GLY A 209 -5.44 -12.94 -3.86
CA GLY A 209 -5.80 -13.77 -5.03
C GLY A 209 -6.58 -13.02 -6.12
N MET A 210 -7.17 -11.87 -5.82
CA MET A 210 -7.90 -11.02 -6.78
C MET A 210 -7.01 -9.97 -7.45
N ILE A 211 -5.77 -9.80 -6.99
CA ILE A 211 -4.84 -8.80 -7.53
C ILE A 211 -4.20 -9.37 -8.81
N SER A 212 -4.44 -8.70 -9.93
CA SER A 212 -3.77 -8.98 -11.21
C SER A 212 -2.29 -8.58 -11.14
N ASN A 213 -1.42 -9.35 -11.82
CA ASN A 213 0.03 -9.10 -11.86
C ASN A 213 0.71 -9.06 -10.48
N ARG A 214 0.11 -9.68 -9.45
CA ARG A 214 0.63 -9.69 -8.07
C ARG A 214 2.06 -10.25 -7.93
N GLU A 215 2.52 -11.06 -8.89
CA GLU A 215 3.90 -11.56 -8.92
C GLU A 215 4.92 -10.41 -9.03
N SER A 216 4.54 -9.28 -9.65
CA SER A 216 5.37 -8.06 -9.69
C SER A 216 5.43 -7.30 -8.36
N LEU A 217 4.56 -7.63 -7.41
CA LEU A 217 4.53 -7.04 -6.07
C LEU A 217 5.34 -7.86 -5.05
N ILE A 218 5.86 -9.01 -5.46
CA ILE A 218 6.73 -9.85 -4.63
C ILE A 218 8.15 -9.30 -4.76
N ARG A 219 8.79 -8.98 -3.64
CA ARG A 219 10.15 -8.48 -3.61
C ARG A 219 11.12 -9.61 -3.94
N ASN A 220 11.94 -9.38 -4.97
CA ASN A 220 13.21 -10.07 -5.13
C ASN A 220 14.28 -9.27 -4.40
N CYS A 221 15.28 -9.92 -3.80
CA CYS A 221 16.25 -9.31 -2.87
C CYS A 221 17.02 -8.07 -3.40
N ASP A 222 16.92 -7.73 -4.69
CA ASP A 222 17.69 -6.68 -5.36
C ASP A 222 16.87 -5.50 -5.91
N ALA A 223 15.55 -5.42 -5.67
CA ALA A 223 14.71 -4.35 -6.24
C ALA A 223 14.36 -3.27 -5.19
N GLU A 224 14.95 -2.08 -5.34
CA GLU A 224 14.68 -0.90 -4.49
C GLU A 224 13.32 -0.23 -4.79
N VAL A 225 12.72 -0.46 -5.96
CA VAL A 225 11.36 0.03 -6.29
C VAL A 225 10.67 -0.95 -7.23
N LEU A 226 9.53 -1.50 -6.82
CA LEU A 226 8.72 -2.35 -7.70
C LEU A 226 7.78 -1.46 -8.53
N LYS A 227 8.09 -1.38 -9.82
CA LYS A 227 7.16 -0.83 -10.82
C LYS A 227 6.10 -1.88 -11.12
N ALA A 228 5.08 -1.95 -10.28
CA ALA A 228 3.93 -2.76 -10.58
C ALA A 228 3.02 -1.99 -11.54
N VAL A 229 2.93 -2.49 -12.78
CA VAL A 229 1.76 -2.26 -13.64
C VAL A 229 0.60 -3.09 -13.08
N CYS A 230 0.16 -2.74 -11.87
CA CYS A 230 -1.14 -3.16 -11.41
C CYS A 230 -2.15 -2.20 -12.04
N LEU A 231 -3.26 -2.76 -12.51
CA LEU A 231 -4.51 -2.09 -12.87
C LEU A 231 -5.17 -1.41 -11.65
N LEU A 232 -4.38 -0.63 -10.92
CA LEU A 232 -4.76 0.39 -9.96
C LEU A 232 -4.57 1.75 -10.63
N GLU A 233 -4.85 1.82 -11.93
CA GLU A 233 -5.21 3.08 -12.56
C GLU A 233 -6.36 3.66 -11.71
N SER A 234 -6.10 4.72 -10.95
CA SER A 234 -7.09 5.50 -10.16
C SER A 234 -7.34 5.05 -8.72
N ILE A 235 -6.32 4.99 -7.85
CA ILE A 235 -6.51 5.54 -6.49
C ILE A 235 -6.41 7.06 -6.56
#